data_AF-A0A543AZY2-F1
#
_entry.id   AF-A0A543AZY2-F1
#
_cell.length_a   1.000
_cell.length_b   1.000
_cell.length_c   1.000
_cell.angle_alpha   90.00
_cell.angle_beta   90.00
_cell.angle_gamma   90.00
#
_symmetry.space_group_name_H-M   'P 1'
#
loop_
_entity.id
_entity.type
_entity.pdbx_description
1 polymer ?
#
loop_
_entity_poly.entity_id
_entity_poly.type
_entity_poly.pdbx_seq_one_letter_code
_entity_poly.pdbx_strand_id
1 'polypeptide(L)'
;MTTPPVPSTRQRGQIGLVTLSQLIFIEVVLAVLLFVPALSPIWIGGIMVAIAIATFGFHHRQLWTVHLSRLVRLRHRQRLDRLAEGAAGPSLTVDTISERGTSLGVAFDGTGWFAGLSVDTDAPPHEIFAALTDLLRYNGNPVTSVQLVTHSVAVTNPPRKSSWFIVRLDVREAPDVATDRGGGVVGVHRALSGTVGRLMKGASRIGVAMQPMNAEDLTNALQFSLDGGYYTTDPITEHWKAWQHGELEQATFSWHGRPRDADTAENFWQGTISLPADFCAFSIALRPSSNRPNENRQMVSCLIRLAAEADSINEICADLTALAKEHHVRLRRCDGVQGPAAYASAVSGGLW
;
A
#
# COMPACT_ATOMS: atom_id res chain seq x y z
N MET A 1 -24.53 1.76 38.09
CA MET A 1 -24.29 0.94 36.88
C MET A 1 -22.81 1.02 36.57
N THR A 2 -22.08 -0.05 36.86
CA THR A 2 -20.65 -0.20 36.69
C THR A 2 -20.32 -0.38 35.21
N THR A 3 -19.49 0.51 34.68
CA THR A 3 -18.96 0.44 33.31
C THR A 3 -18.15 -0.85 33.14
N PRO A 4 -18.39 -1.65 32.09
CA PRO A 4 -17.52 -2.79 31.81
C PRO A 4 -16.14 -2.28 31.37
N PRO A 5 -15.05 -2.96 31.76
CA PRO A 5 -13.71 -2.57 31.33
C PRO A 5 -13.60 -2.74 29.81
N VAL A 6 -13.20 -1.65 29.14
CA VAL A 6 -12.86 -1.64 27.72
C VAL A 6 -11.70 -2.62 27.50
N PRO A 7 -11.83 -3.64 26.64
CA PRO A 7 -10.71 -4.52 26.32
C PRO A 7 -9.62 -3.67 25.63
N SER A 8 -8.44 -3.64 26.24
CA SER A 8 -7.27 -3.02 25.63
C SER A 8 -6.95 -3.74 24.32
N THR A 9 -7.08 -3.02 23.21
CA THR A 9 -6.63 -3.48 21.90
C THR A 9 -5.12 -3.63 21.92
N ARG A 10 -4.63 -4.82 22.30
CA ARG A 10 -3.23 -5.21 22.12
C ARG A 10 -2.91 -5.14 20.63
N GLN A 11 -2.07 -4.20 20.23
CA GLN A 11 -1.33 -4.29 18.97
C GLN A 11 -0.64 -5.66 18.92
N ARG A 12 -1.02 -6.47 17.94
CA ARG A 12 -0.40 -7.78 17.71
C ARG A 12 1.09 -7.60 17.39
N GLY A 13 1.93 -7.92 18.37
CA GLY A 13 3.21 -8.61 18.14
C GLY A 13 4.46 -7.77 17.85
N GLN A 14 4.46 -6.46 18.10
CA GLN A 14 5.68 -5.65 18.01
C GLN A 14 5.87 -4.83 19.29
N ILE A 15 6.89 -5.18 20.07
CA ILE A 15 7.41 -4.35 21.16
C ILE A 15 8.77 -3.85 20.65
N GLY A 16 8.78 -2.70 19.97
CA GLY A 16 9.98 -2.16 19.32
C GLY A 16 10.45 -2.97 18.10
N LEU A 17 11.77 -2.95 17.83
CA LEU A 17 12.43 -3.66 16.72
C LEU A 17 12.36 -5.20 16.84
N VAL A 18 11.76 -5.73 17.91
CA VAL A 18 11.74 -7.16 18.23
C VAL A 18 10.32 -7.71 18.10
N THR A 19 10.18 -8.76 17.28
CA THR A 19 8.91 -9.49 17.15
C THR A 19 8.72 -10.42 18.35
N LEU A 20 7.48 -10.59 18.83
CA LEU A 20 7.17 -11.44 20.00
C LEU A 20 7.73 -12.87 19.86
N SER A 21 7.77 -13.40 18.64
CA SER A 21 8.35 -14.71 18.32
C SER A 21 9.85 -14.80 18.58
N GLN A 22 10.61 -13.70 18.39
CA GLN A 22 12.04 -13.67 18.69
C GLN A 22 12.32 -13.68 20.19
N LEU A 23 11.48 -13.01 20.98
CA LEU A 23 11.59 -13.02 22.44
C LEU A 23 11.37 -14.44 22.98
N ILE A 24 10.29 -15.10 22.54
CA ILE A 24 9.97 -16.47 22.96
C ILE A 24 11.07 -17.45 22.53
N PHE A 25 11.63 -17.31 21.32
CA PHE A 25 12.73 -18.18 20.88
C PHE A 25 13.98 -18.01 21.75
N ILE A 26 14.37 -16.77 22.08
CA ILE A 26 15.50 -16.49 22.98
C ILE A 26 15.24 -17.10 24.37
N GLU A 27 14.03 -16.93 24.91
CA GLU A 27 13.64 -17.45 26.23
C GLU A 27 13.67 -18.99 26.27
N VAL A 28 13.16 -19.66 25.24
CA VAL A 28 13.18 -21.13 25.13
C VAL A 28 14.62 -21.64 25.01
N VAL A 29 15.47 -20.99 24.20
CA VAL A 29 16.86 -21.44 24.06
C VAL A 29 17.66 -21.20 25.34
N LEU A 30 17.43 -20.08 26.04
CA LEU A 30 18.01 -19.82 27.36
C LEU A 30 17.57 -20.87 28.39
N ALA A 31 16.28 -21.21 28.41
CA ALA A 31 15.76 -22.26 29.27
C ALA A 31 16.42 -23.61 28.96
N VAL A 32 16.52 -24.00 27.69
CA VAL A 32 17.16 -25.26 27.28
C VAL A 32 18.64 -25.30 27.68
N LEU A 33 19.39 -24.20 27.48
CA LEU A 33 20.81 -24.13 27.83
C LEU A 33 21.08 -24.26 29.33
N LEU A 34 20.16 -23.80 30.19
CA LEU A 34 20.26 -23.96 31.65
C LEU A 34 20.13 -25.42 32.13
N PHE A 35 19.49 -26.28 31.33
CA PHE A 35 19.25 -27.68 31.66
C PHE A 35 20.22 -28.66 31.00
N VAL A 36 21.31 -28.19 30.35
CA VAL A 36 22.35 -29.07 29.81
C VAL A 36 23.53 -29.16 30.78
N PRO A 37 23.63 -30.21 31.62
CA PRO A 37 24.56 -30.28 32.76
C PRO A 37 26.05 -30.45 32.39
N ALA A 38 26.42 -30.31 31.11
CA ALA A 38 27.79 -30.54 30.63
C ALA A 38 28.34 -29.41 29.72
N LEU A 39 27.59 -28.32 29.52
CA LEU A 39 28.10 -27.21 28.70
C LEU A 39 29.06 -26.34 29.50
N SER A 40 30.29 -26.19 29.01
CA SER A 40 31.23 -25.23 29.61
C SER A 40 30.70 -23.80 29.45
N PRO A 41 31.00 -22.87 30.39
CA PRO A 41 30.57 -21.48 30.30
C PRO A 41 30.96 -20.79 28.99
N ILE A 42 32.07 -21.21 28.36
CA ILE A 42 32.55 -20.70 27.08
C ILE A 42 31.60 -21.08 25.94
N TRP A 43 31.06 -22.31 25.94
CA TRP A 43 30.07 -22.74 24.94
C TRP A 43 28.74 -22.02 25.11
N ILE A 44 28.31 -21.75 26.34
CA ILE A 44 27.10 -20.95 26.61
C ILE A 44 27.28 -19.54 26.04
N GLY A 45 28.43 -18.90 26.31
CA GLY A 45 28.77 -17.59 25.74
C GLY A 45 28.81 -17.60 24.21
N GLY A 46 29.43 -18.62 23.61
CA GLY A 46 29.50 -18.79 22.16
C GLY A 46 28.13 -18.97 21.51
N ILE A 47 27.26 -19.80 22.11
CA ILE A 47 25.89 -20.01 21.63
C ILE A 47 25.06 -18.73 21.80
N MET A 48 25.21 -18.01 22.91
CA MET A 48 24.52 -16.72 23.12
C MET A 48 24.92 -15.68 22.08
N VAL A 49 26.21 -15.58 21.76
CA VAL A 49 26.70 -14.70 20.69
C VAL A 49 26.20 -15.16 19.32
N ALA A 50 26.22 -16.47 19.05
CA ALA A 50 25.70 -17.03 17.80
C ALA A 50 24.20 -16.78 17.65
N ILE A 51 23.40 -16.91 18.72
CA ILE A 51 21.97 -16.58 18.72
C ILE A 51 21.77 -15.09 18.55
N ALA A 52 22.56 -14.24 19.21
CA ALA A 52 22.46 -12.80 19.06
C ALA A 52 22.79 -12.37 17.62
N ILE A 53 23.84 -12.93 17.00
CA ILE A 53 24.14 -12.71 15.58
C ILE A 53 23.02 -13.32 14.71
N ALA A 54 22.48 -14.47 15.07
CA ALA A 54 21.38 -15.09 14.36
C ALA A 54 20.01 -14.47 14.68
N THR A 55 19.83 -13.53 15.60
CA THR A 55 18.54 -12.82 15.78
C THR A 55 18.66 -11.37 15.37
N PHE A 56 19.81 -10.76 15.64
CA PHE A 56 20.11 -9.35 15.41
C PHE A 56 21.12 -9.11 14.29
N GLY A 57 21.54 -10.16 13.56
CA GLY A 57 22.42 -10.04 12.41
C GLY A 57 21.84 -9.09 11.37
N PHE A 58 22.52 -7.96 11.17
CA PHE A 58 22.15 -6.99 10.16
C PHE A 58 22.80 -7.37 8.84
N HIS A 59 21.98 -7.63 7.82
CA HIS A 59 22.44 -7.70 6.44
C HIS A 59 21.91 -6.47 5.70
N HIS A 60 22.80 -5.63 5.15
CA HIS A 60 22.43 -4.40 4.42
C HIS A 60 21.36 -3.54 5.11
N ARG A 61 21.59 -3.15 6.38
CA ARG A 61 20.71 -2.28 7.20
C ARG A 61 19.33 -2.87 7.57
N GLN A 62 19.11 -4.16 7.36
CA GLN A 62 17.88 -4.84 7.77
C GLN A 62 18.20 -6.10 8.56
N LEU A 63 17.30 -6.48 9.47
CA LEU A 63 17.38 -7.74 10.18
C LEU A 63 17.18 -8.89 9.17
N TRP A 64 18.10 -9.86 9.15
CA TRP A 64 18.03 -11.02 8.25
C TRP A 64 16.72 -11.82 8.42
N THR A 65 16.10 -11.78 9.61
CA THR A 65 14.79 -12.40 9.88
C THR A 65 13.66 -11.79 9.05
N VAL A 66 13.67 -10.47 8.83
CA VAL A 66 12.72 -9.80 7.94
C VAL A 66 12.94 -10.28 6.51
N HIS A 67 14.19 -10.35 6.07
CA HIS A 67 14.55 -10.87 4.74
C HIS A 67 14.09 -12.34 4.57
N LEU A 68 14.35 -13.20 5.54
CA LEU A 68 13.93 -14.60 5.51
C LEU A 68 12.41 -14.73 5.48
N SER A 69 11.69 -13.95 6.31
CA SER A 69 10.22 -13.98 6.32
C SER A 69 9.63 -13.57 4.97
N ARG A 70 10.23 -12.57 4.30
CA ARG A 70 9.86 -12.15 2.95
C ARG A 70 10.16 -13.25 1.93
N LEU A 71 11.32 -13.90 2.04
CA LEU A 71 11.71 -14.99 1.16
C LEU A 71 10.77 -16.20 1.29
N VAL A 72 10.41 -16.57 2.52
CA VAL A 72 9.47 -17.65 2.78
C VAL A 72 8.09 -17.30 2.21
N ARG A 73 7.60 -16.07 2.43
CA ARG A 73 6.32 -15.62 1.87
C ARG A 73 6.33 -15.56 0.34
N LEU A 74 7.41 -15.06 -0.26
CA LEU A 74 7.60 -15.04 -1.71
C LEU A 74 7.54 -16.46 -2.27
N ARG A 75 8.32 -17.39 -1.71
CA ARG A 75 8.32 -18.80 -2.14
C ARG A 75 6.95 -19.45 -1.96
N HIS A 76 6.22 -19.09 -0.91
CA HIS A 76 4.85 -19.56 -0.70
C HIS A 76 3.90 -19.04 -1.78
N ARG A 77 3.98 -17.74 -2.13
CA ARG A 77 3.18 -17.15 -3.21
C ARG A 77 3.51 -17.77 -4.56
N GLN A 78 4.79 -17.84 -4.93
CA GLN A 78 5.25 -18.51 -6.15
C GLN A 78 4.75 -19.97 -6.27
N ARG A 79 4.58 -20.68 -5.15
CA ARG A 79 4.00 -22.04 -5.17
C ARG A 79 2.50 -22.04 -5.40
N LEU A 80 1.77 -21.08 -4.82
CA LEU A 80 0.34 -20.92 -5.04
C LEU A 80 0.03 -20.43 -6.46
N ASP A 81 0.82 -19.49 -6.98
CA ASP A 81 0.64 -18.93 -8.33
C ASP A 81 0.85 -20.00 -9.41
N ARG A 82 1.75 -20.98 -9.18
CA ARG A 82 1.89 -22.16 -10.06
C ARG A 82 0.65 -23.06 -10.09
N LEU A 83 -0.20 -22.97 -9.08
CA LEU A 83 -1.42 -23.77 -8.94
C LEU A 83 -2.68 -22.98 -9.33
N ALA A 84 -2.59 -21.65 -9.46
CA ALA A 84 -3.71 -20.76 -9.76
C ALA A 84 -3.61 -20.25 -11.20
N GLU A 85 -4.72 -20.28 -11.94
CA GLU A 85 -4.80 -19.81 -13.34
C GLU A 85 -4.83 -18.27 -13.45
N GLY A 86 -3.70 -17.62 -13.18
CA GLY A 86 -3.34 -16.34 -13.82
C GLY A 86 -3.99 -15.03 -13.32
N ALA A 87 -4.78 -15.01 -12.25
CA ALA A 87 -5.40 -13.76 -11.79
C ALA A 87 -4.39 -12.79 -11.12
N ALA A 88 -4.39 -11.53 -11.59
CA ALA A 88 -3.59 -10.43 -11.08
C ALA A 88 -4.10 -9.88 -9.74
N GLY A 89 -3.91 -10.62 -8.65
CA GLY A 89 -4.20 -10.15 -7.30
C GLY A 89 -5.39 -10.83 -6.61
N PRO A 90 -5.93 -10.25 -5.54
CA PRO A 90 -6.98 -10.87 -4.74
C PRO A 90 -8.27 -11.04 -5.54
N SER A 91 -9.08 -12.05 -5.18
CA SER A 91 -10.42 -12.27 -5.74
C SER A 91 -11.26 -11.00 -5.61
N LEU A 92 -11.48 -10.32 -6.73
CA LEU A 92 -12.17 -9.05 -6.79
C LEU A 92 -13.64 -9.28 -7.09
N THR A 93 -14.52 -8.76 -6.24
CA THR A 93 -15.96 -8.64 -6.54
C THR A 93 -16.28 -7.17 -6.72
N VAL A 94 -16.86 -6.78 -7.85
CA VAL A 94 -17.21 -5.39 -8.13
C VAL A 94 -18.71 -5.28 -8.33
N ASP A 95 -19.34 -4.43 -7.53
CA ASP A 95 -20.77 -4.14 -7.58
C ASP A 95 -21.00 -2.68 -7.99
N THR A 96 -22.11 -2.42 -8.68
CA THR A 96 -22.58 -1.05 -8.94
C THR A 96 -23.66 -0.67 -7.94
N ILE A 97 -23.45 0.44 -7.25
CA ILE A 97 -24.46 1.10 -6.41
C ILE A 97 -25.02 2.27 -7.19
N SER A 98 -26.34 2.30 -7.38
CA SER A 98 -27.02 3.48 -7.93
C SER A 98 -27.74 4.19 -6.80
N GLU A 99 -27.32 5.41 -6.46
CA GLU A 99 -27.95 6.23 -5.44
C GLU A 99 -28.15 7.65 -5.98
N ARG A 100 -29.40 8.14 -5.96
CA ARG A 100 -29.78 9.52 -6.37
C ARG A 100 -29.29 9.91 -7.78
N GLY A 101 -29.26 8.97 -8.72
CA GLY A 101 -28.83 9.20 -10.11
C GLY A 101 -27.31 9.16 -10.32
N THR A 102 -26.53 8.94 -9.27
CA THR A 102 -25.09 8.66 -9.37
C THR A 102 -24.84 7.16 -9.29
N SER A 103 -24.12 6.63 -10.27
CA SER A 103 -23.64 5.24 -10.28
C SER A 103 -22.23 5.21 -9.70
N LEU A 104 -22.02 4.40 -8.66
CA LEU A 104 -20.75 4.22 -7.98
C LEU A 104 -20.37 2.74 -7.98
N GLY A 105 -19.24 2.41 -8.58
CA GLY A 105 -18.61 1.11 -8.46
C GLY A 105 -17.98 0.94 -7.08
N VAL A 106 -18.27 -0.18 -6.43
CA VAL A 106 -17.63 -0.59 -5.18
C VAL A 106 -17.03 -1.96 -5.38
N ALA A 107 -15.74 -2.06 -5.12
CA ALA A 107 -14.99 -3.29 -5.21
C ALA A 107 -14.68 -3.85 -3.82
N PHE A 108 -14.66 -5.17 -3.69
CA PHE A 108 -14.25 -5.91 -2.51
C PHE A 108 -13.12 -6.86 -2.87
N ASP A 109 -12.03 -6.82 -2.10
CA ASP A 109 -10.81 -7.60 -2.34
C ASP A 109 -10.51 -8.64 -1.24
N GLY A 110 -11.50 -8.96 -0.40
CA GLY A 110 -11.34 -9.83 0.76
C GLY A 110 -10.82 -9.14 2.02
N THR A 111 -10.19 -7.97 1.89
CA THR A 111 -9.64 -7.20 3.03
C THR A 111 -10.37 -5.88 3.29
N GLY A 112 -11.23 -5.46 2.37
CA GLY A 112 -12.05 -4.26 2.52
C GLY A 112 -12.77 -3.90 1.24
N TRP A 113 -13.62 -2.89 1.36
CA TRP A 113 -14.36 -2.31 0.25
C TRP A 113 -13.72 -1.00 -0.18
N PHE A 114 -13.66 -0.73 -1.46
CA PHE A 114 -13.16 0.53 -1.99
C PHE A 114 -13.97 1.04 -3.17
N ALA A 115 -13.95 2.35 -3.36
CA ALA A 115 -14.64 3.04 -4.44
C ALA A 115 -13.70 4.10 -5.04
N GLY A 116 -13.83 4.34 -6.35
CA GLY A 116 -12.96 5.23 -7.08
C GLY A 116 -13.64 6.48 -7.63
N LEU A 117 -12.86 7.54 -7.76
CA LEU A 117 -13.17 8.79 -8.43
C LEU A 117 -12.05 9.09 -9.42
N SER A 118 -12.38 9.33 -10.68
CA SER A 118 -11.42 9.92 -11.61
C SER A 118 -11.27 11.41 -11.30
N VAL A 119 -10.05 11.91 -11.46
CA VAL A 119 -9.69 13.30 -11.18
C VAL A 119 -9.23 13.91 -12.49
N ASP A 120 -9.92 14.97 -12.90
CA ASP A 120 -9.55 15.76 -14.07
C ASP A 120 -8.83 17.01 -13.58
N THR A 121 -7.53 16.87 -13.35
CA THR A 121 -6.68 17.98 -12.92
C THR A 121 -5.21 17.72 -13.25
N ASP A 122 -4.55 18.77 -13.70
CA ASP A 122 -3.08 18.84 -13.79
C ASP A 122 -2.45 19.37 -12.50
N ALA A 123 -3.27 19.68 -11.48
CA ALA A 123 -2.77 20.16 -10.20
C ALA A 123 -1.87 19.09 -9.55
N PRO A 124 -0.80 19.52 -8.87
CA PRO A 124 0.09 18.56 -8.27
C PRO A 124 -0.53 17.80 -7.11
N PRO A 125 -0.06 16.57 -6.84
CA PRO A 125 -0.57 15.73 -5.76
C PRO A 125 -0.68 16.45 -4.42
N HIS A 126 0.32 17.25 -4.07
CA HIS A 126 0.37 17.93 -2.77
C HIS A 126 -0.73 18.99 -2.61
N GLU A 127 -1.11 19.71 -3.67
CA GLU A 127 -2.22 20.66 -3.65
C GLU A 127 -3.55 19.94 -3.47
N ILE A 128 -3.75 18.87 -4.24
CA ILE A 128 -4.99 18.10 -4.15
C ILE A 128 -5.12 17.46 -2.76
N PHE A 129 -4.01 16.94 -2.20
CA PHE A 129 -4.01 16.40 -0.85
C PHE A 129 -4.21 17.47 0.21
N ALA A 130 -3.51 18.61 0.14
CA ALA A 130 -3.67 19.70 1.09
C ALA A 130 -5.14 20.12 1.16
N ALA A 131 -5.77 20.25 0.00
CA ALA A 131 -7.14 20.71 -0.12
C ALA A 131 -8.19 19.65 0.31
N LEU A 132 -7.82 18.36 0.31
CA LEU A 132 -8.69 17.26 0.77
C LEU A 132 -8.35 16.77 2.19
N THR A 133 -7.24 17.22 2.79
CA THR A 133 -6.78 16.78 4.11
C THR A 133 -7.81 17.09 5.19
N ASP A 134 -8.49 18.24 5.11
CA ASP A 134 -9.54 18.63 6.06
C ASP A 134 -10.74 17.69 6.00
N LEU A 135 -11.05 17.15 4.82
CA LEU A 135 -12.12 16.19 4.64
C LEU A 135 -11.74 14.83 5.24
N LEU A 136 -10.47 14.44 5.13
CA LEU A 136 -9.95 13.24 5.75
C LEU A 136 -9.88 13.33 7.27
N ARG A 137 -9.75 14.55 7.81
CA ARG A 137 -9.77 14.85 9.24
C ARG A 137 -11.18 14.98 9.82
N TYR A 138 -12.21 14.88 8.99
CA TYR A 138 -13.58 15.01 9.46
C TYR A 138 -13.94 13.90 10.46
N ASN A 139 -14.32 14.29 11.67
CA ASN A 139 -14.78 13.37 12.71
C ASN A 139 -16.00 12.59 12.22
N GLY A 140 -15.90 11.26 12.23
CA GLY A 140 -16.95 10.36 11.72
C GLY A 140 -16.80 9.97 10.26
N ASN A 141 -15.62 10.21 9.64
CA ASN A 141 -15.31 9.64 8.34
C ASN A 141 -15.24 8.10 8.44
N PRO A 142 -16.11 7.36 7.73
CA PRO A 142 -16.18 5.91 7.83
C PRO A 142 -15.05 5.18 7.09
N VAL A 143 -14.14 5.88 6.40
CA VAL A 143 -13.11 5.24 5.57
C VAL A 143 -11.80 5.13 6.33
N THR A 144 -11.14 3.99 6.15
CA THR A 144 -9.88 3.63 6.81
C THR A 144 -8.65 4.10 6.05
N SER A 145 -8.79 4.36 4.75
CA SER A 145 -7.75 4.96 3.94
C SER A 145 -8.32 5.74 2.77
N VAL A 146 -7.55 6.74 2.33
CA VAL A 146 -7.76 7.42 1.05
C VAL A 146 -6.46 7.45 0.30
N GLN A 147 -6.51 7.18 -0.99
CA GLN A 147 -5.36 7.07 -1.86
C GLN A 147 -5.54 7.98 -3.07
N LEU A 148 -4.49 8.69 -3.46
CA LEU A 148 -4.37 9.30 -4.78
C LEU A 148 -3.37 8.48 -5.56
N VAL A 149 -3.75 8.08 -6.76
CA VAL A 149 -2.88 7.38 -7.69
C VAL A 149 -2.78 8.21 -8.96
N THR A 150 -1.57 8.53 -9.38
CA THR A 150 -1.30 9.18 -10.65
C THR A 150 -0.46 8.24 -11.51
N HIS A 151 -0.94 7.95 -12.72
CA HIS A 151 -0.17 7.23 -13.72
C HIS A 151 0.37 8.20 -14.77
N SER A 152 1.54 7.87 -15.30
CA SER A 152 2.13 8.43 -16.51
C SER A 152 2.47 7.27 -17.43
N VAL A 153 2.04 7.34 -18.70
CA VAL A 153 2.35 6.34 -19.73
C VAL A 153 3.10 7.03 -20.86
N ALA A 154 4.33 6.57 -21.13
CA ALA A 154 5.23 7.22 -22.08
C ALA A 154 4.91 6.93 -23.55
N VAL A 155 4.05 5.95 -23.83
CA VAL A 155 3.65 5.54 -25.20
C VAL A 155 2.93 6.66 -25.96
N THR A 156 2.43 7.69 -25.27
CA THR A 156 1.81 8.86 -25.90
C THR A 156 2.73 10.07 -25.84
N ASN A 157 2.68 10.93 -26.86
CA ASN A 157 3.38 12.22 -26.87
C ASN A 157 2.36 13.38 -26.99
N PRO A 158 2.15 14.19 -25.93
CA PRO A 158 2.79 14.11 -24.61
C PRO A 158 2.35 12.86 -23.81
N PRO A 159 3.11 12.46 -22.77
CA PRO A 159 2.75 11.35 -21.89
C PRO A 159 1.36 11.53 -21.30
N ARG A 160 0.53 10.49 -21.36
CA ARG A 160 -0.84 10.53 -20.87
C ARG A 160 -0.80 10.40 -19.35
N LYS A 161 -1.26 11.44 -18.68
CA LYS A 161 -1.45 11.44 -17.23
C LYS A 161 -2.88 11.08 -16.90
N SER A 162 -3.06 10.31 -15.84
CA SER A 162 -4.39 9.99 -15.31
C SER A 162 -4.31 9.87 -13.80
N SER A 163 -5.25 10.49 -13.11
CA SER A 163 -5.27 10.56 -11.65
C SER A 163 -6.58 10.04 -11.10
N TRP A 164 -6.52 9.30 -10.00
CA TRP A 164 -7.69 8.73 -9.33
C TRP A 164 -7.60 8.91 -7.82
N PHE A 165 -8.74 9.23 -7.20
CA PHE A 165 -8.93 9.09 -5.76
C PHE A 165 -9.66 7.81 -5.43
N ILE A 166 -9.08 7.02 -4.53
CA ILE A 166 -9.69 5.80 -4.01
C ILE A 166 -9.98 5.99 -2.53
N VAL A 167 -11.22 5.72 -2.13
CA VAL A 167 -11.63 5.67 -0.72
C VAL A 167 -11.85 4.22 -0.33
N ARG A 168 -11.38 3.84 0.86
CA ARG A 168 -11.42 2.44 1.29
C ARG A 168 -11.85 2.28 2.74
N LEU A 169 -12.65 1.24 2.99
CA LEU A 169 -13.10 0.78 4.29
C LEU A 169 -12.62 -0.65 4.55
N ASP A 170 -11.71 -0.81 5.51
CA ASP A 170 -11.20 -2.11 5.97
C ASP A 170 -12.34 -3.00 6.49
N VAL A 171 -12.28 -4.29 6.16
CA VAL A 171 -13.27 -5.27 6.58
C VAL A 171 -13.44 -5.35 8.10
N ARG A 172 -12.39 -5.01 8.86
CA ARG A 172 -12.41 -5.02 10.32
C ARG A 172 -13.24 -3.90 10.93
N GLU A 173 -13.31 -2.75 10.25
CA GLU A 173 -14.05 -1.56 10.73
C GLU A 173 -15.45 -1.48 10.13
N ALA A 174 -15.70 -2.24 9.06
CA ALA A 174 -16.98 -2.26 8.36
C ALA A 174 -18.20 -2.58 9.24
N PRO A 175 -18.18 -3.53 10.21
CA PRO A 175 -19.35 -3.81 11.04
C PRO A 175 -19.81 -2.61 11.86
N ASP A 176 -18.86 -1.91 12.50
CA ASP A 176 -19.15 -0.74 13.32
C ASP A 176 -19.71 0.40 12.46
N VAL A 177 -19.10 0.63 11.30
CA VAL A 177 -19.56 1.63 10.33
C VAL A 177 -20.94 1.29 9.76
N ALA A 178 -21.23 0.02 9.50
CA ALA A 178 -22.47 -0.41 8.86
C ALA A 178 -23.68 -0.35 9.81
N THR A 179 -23.47 -0.50 11.12
CA THR A 179 -24.54 -0.61 12.13
C THR A 179 -25.53 0.56 12.06
N ASP A 180 -25.04 1.79 12.05
CA ASP A 180 -25.88 3.00 11.98
C ASP A 180 -26.43 3.30 10.57
N ARG A 181 -26.07 2.48 9.57
CA ARG A 181 -26.32 2.74 8.15
C ARG A 181 -27.21 1.67 7.49
N GLY A 182 -27.90 0.88 8.31
CA GLY A 182 -28.81 -0.19 7.85
C GLY A 182 -28.20 -1.59 7.88
N GLY A 183 -26.97 -1.74 8.39
CA GLY A 183 -26.33 -3.03 8.61
C GLY A 183 -25.79 -3.71 7.36
N GLY A 184 -24.90 -4.68 7.58
CA GLY A 184 -24.32 -5.53 6.53
C GLY A 184 -23.65 -4.76 5.39
N VAL A 185 -23.62 -5.37 4.21
CA VAL A 185 -23.01 -4.80 3.00
C VAL A 185 -23.70 -3.51 2.55
N VAL A 186 -25.02 -3.41 2.71
CA VAL A 186 -25.78 -2.19 2.37
C VAL A 186 -25.33 -0.99 3.21
N GLY A 187 -25.05 -1.20 4.50
CA GLY A 187 -24.51 -0.16 5.38
C GLY A 187 -23.11 0.31 4.96
N VAL A 188 -22.25 -0.61 4.52
CA VAL A 188 -20.92 -0.30 3.94
C VAL A 188 -21.07 0.53 2.67
N HIS A 189 -21.95 0.11 1.76
CA HIS A 189 -22.24 0.79 0.49
C HIS A 189 -22.68 2.24 0.71
N ARG A 190 -23.62 2.46 1.66
CA ARG A 190 -24.06 3.80 2.06
C ARG A 190 -22.95 4.64 2.70
N ALA A 191 -22.06 4.00 3.48
CA ALA A 191 -20.92 4.68 4.09
C ALA A 191 -19.94 5.21 3.03
N LEU A 192 -19.59 4.36 2.05
CA LEU A 192 -18.71 4.73 0.94
C LEU A 192 -19.35 5.80 0.04
N SER A 193 -20.59 5.60 -0.39
CA SER A 193 -21.38 6.58 -1.16
C SER A 193 -21.42 7.95 -0.48
N GLY A 194 -21.71 7.97 0.83
CA GLY A 194 -21.71 9.19 1.62
C GLY A 194 -20.33 9.87 1.70
N THR A 195 -19.24 9.11 1.77
CA THR A 195 -17.88 9.68 1.76
C THR A 195 -17.49 10.21 0.39
N VAL A 196 -17.79 9.47 -0.69
CA VAL A 196 -17.57 9.91 -2.07
C VAL A 196 -18.30 11.23 -2.34
N GLY A 197 -19.58 11.32 -1.97
CA GLY A 197 -20.36 12.55 -2.13
C GLY A 197 -19.80 13.73 -1.34
N ARG A 198 -19.25 13.49 -0.13
CA ARG A 198 -18.53 14.52 0.61
C ARG A 198 -17.25 14.93 -0.10
N LEU A 199 -16.45 13.97 -0.58
CA LEU A 199 -15.18 14.22 -1.27
C LEU A 199 -15.40 15.09 -2.50
N MET A 200 -16.35 14.71 -3.35
CA MET A 200 -16.73 15.49 -4.54
C MET A 200 -17.16 16.92 -4.18
N LYS A 201 -17.99 17.09 -3.13
CA LYS A 201 -18.41 18.42 -2.67
C LYS A 201 -17.27 19.25 -2.09
N GLY A 202 -16.28 18.61 -1.45
CA GLY A 202 -15.05 19.26 -1.00
C GLY A 202 -14.20 19.71 -2.18
N ALA A 203 -13.94 18.79 -3.11
CA ALA A 203 -13.18 19.03 -4.34
C ALA A 203 -13.78 20.14 -5.21
N SER A 204 -15.11 20.17 -5.36
CA SER A 204 -15.76 21.21 -6.16
C SER A 204 -15.58 22.62 -5.60
N ARG A 205 -15.41 22.78 -4.28
CA ARG A 205 -15.19 24.09 -3.64
C ARG A 205 -13.82 24.68 -3.94
N ILE A 206 -12.86 23.83 -4.26
CA ILE A 206 -11.46 24.17 -4.55
C ILE A 206 -11.16 24.09 -6.05
N GLY A 207 -12.19 23.91 -6.89
CA GLY A 207 -12.05 23.86 -8.35
C GLY A 207 -11.53 22.53 -8.91
N VAL A 208 -11.46 21.46 -8.11
CA VAL A 208 -11.04 20.14 -8.58
C VAL A 208 -12.25 19.36 -9.07
N ALA A 209 -12.29 19.04 -10.36
CA ALA A 209 -13.32 18.22 -10.95
C ALA A 209 -13.05 16.74 -10.68
N MET A 210 -14.04 16.05 -10.12
CA MET A 210 -13.99 14.60 -9.87
C MET A 210 -15.25 13.94 -10.40
N GLN A 211 -15.10 12.76 -10.99
CA GLN A 211 -16.22 11.96 -11.47
C GLN A 211 -16.22 10.58 -10.77
N PRO A 212 -17.36 10.15 -10.20
CA PRO A 212 -17.47 8.84 -9.59
C PRO A 212 -17.37 7.78 -10.66
N MET A 213 -16.56 6.76 -10.38
CA MET A 213 -16.36 5.65 -11.31
C MET A 213 -17.47 4.64 -11.11
N ASN A 214 -18.07 4.15 -12.20
CA ASN A 214 -18.97 2.99 -12.13
C ASN A 214 -18.14 1.69 -11.98
N ALA A 215 -18.81 0.52 -11.89
CA ALA A 215 -18.09 -0.75 -11.73
C ALA A 215 -17.15 -1.09 -12.89
N GLU A 216 -17.55 -0.77 -14.13
CA GLU A 216 -16.74 -1.00 -15.32
C GLU A 216 -15.52 -0.07 -15.33
N ASP A 217 -15.73 1.22 -15.08
CA ASP A 217 -14.64 2.20 -14.98
C ASP A 217 -13.63 1.81 -13.90
N LEU A 218 -14.12 1.36 -12.73
CA LEU A 218 -13.28 0.94 -11.60
C LEU A 218 -12.46 -0.30 -11.95
N THR A 219 -13.09 -1.28 -12.61
CA THR A 219 -12.42 -2.51 -13.05
C THR A 219 -11.35 -2.19 -14.09
N ASN A 220 -11.69 -1.39 -15.10
CA ASN A 220 -10.77 -0.98 -16.16
C ASN A 220 -9.58 -0.19 -15.60
N ALA A 221 -9.81 0.74 -14.67
CA ALA A 221 -8.73 1.49 -14.05
C ALA A 221 -7.83 0.61 -13.17
N LEU A 222 -8.39 -0.36 -12.45
CA LEU A 222 -7.61 -1.31 -11.65
C LEU A 222 -6.75 -2.20 -12.54
N GLN A 223 -7.33 -2.75 -13.60
CA GLN A 223 -6.60 -3.53 -14.58
C GLN A 223 -5.48 -2.70 -15.21
N PHE A 224 -5.81 -1.51 -15.75
CA PHE A 224 -4.84 -0.57 -16.31
C PHE A 224 -3.72 -0.21 -15.32
N SER A 225 -4.06 -0.07 -14.05
CA SER A 225 -3.06 0.20 -13.02
C SER A 225 -2.12 -0.97 -12.82
N LEU A 226 -2.60 -2.21 -12.90
CA LEU A 226 -1.78 -3.40 -12.73
C LEU A 226 -0.93 -3.68 -13.97
N ASP A 227 -1.50 -3.60 -15.16
CA ASP A 227 -0.84 -3.99 -16.41
C ASP A 227 -0.23 -2.83 -17.21
N GLY A 228 -0.45 -1.59 -16.79
CA GLY A 228 0.05 -0.40 -17.48
C GLY A 228 -0.62 -0.13 -18.83
N GLY A 229 -1.75 -0.77 -19.12
CA GLY A 229 -2.44 -0.73 -20.41
C GLY A 229 -1.97 -1.79 -21.40
N TYR A 230 -1.04 -2.67 -21.00
CA TYR A 230 -0.59 -3.79 -21.81
C TYR A 230 -1.39 -5.03 -21.48
N TYR A 231 -2.41 -5.32 -22.29
CA TYR A 231 -3.21 -6.53 -22.13
C TYR A 231 -2.40 -7.76 -22.53
N THR A 232 -2.17 -8.67 -21.60
CA THR A 232 -1.54 -9.97 -21.84
C THR A 232 -2.29 -11.07 -21.10
N THR A 233 -2.20 -12.29 -21.63
CA THR A 233 -2.68 -13.51 -20.96
C THR A 233 -1.55 -14.23 -20.22
N ASP A 234 -0.33 -13.70 -20.28
CA ASP A 234 0.82 -14.32 -19.63
C ASP A 234 0.65 -14.34 -18.11
N PRO A 235 1.03 -15.45 -17.46
CA PRO A 235 0.91 -15.55 -16.02
C PRO A 235 1.82 -14.54 -15.35
N ILE A 236 1.29 -13.94 -14.29
CA ILE A 236 2.05 -13.03 -13.45
C ILE A 236 3.13 -13.80 -12.70
N THR A 237 4.34 -13.25 -12.68
CA THR A 237 5.46 -13.82 -11.93
C THR A 237 6.08 -12.80 -10.99
N GLU A 238 6.23 -13.17 -9.72
CA GLU A 238 6.93 -12.34 -8.73
C GLU A 238 8.37 -12.86 -8.56
N HIS A 239 9.35 -12.00 -8.84
CA HIS A 239 10.75 -12.18 -8.51
C HIS A 239 11.10 -11.43 -7.23
N TRP A 240 12.31 -11.66 -6.69
CA TRP A 240 12.74 -10.97 -5.47
C TRP A 240 12.75 -9.45 -5.64
N LYS A 241 13.21 -8.96 -6.79
CA LYS A 241 13.37 -7.53 -7.06
C LYS A 241 12.26 -6.94 -7.91
N ALA A 242 11.45 -7.77 -8.57
CA ALA A 242 10.46 -7.28 -9.52
C ALA A 242 9.21 -8.14 -9.58
N TRP A 243 8.19 -7.61 -10.22
CA TRP A 243 6.93 -8.24 -10.54
C TRP A 243 6.73 -8.12 -12.04
N GLN A 244 6.52 -9.23 -12.73
CA GLN A 244 6.45 -9.27 -14.20
C GLN A 244 5.05 -9.69 -14.64
N HIS A 245 4.55 -8.98 -15.65
CA HIS A 245 3.30 -9.27 -16.33
C HIS A 245 3.52 -9.04 -17.83
N GLY A 246 3.55 -10.13 -18.61
CA GLY A 246 3.98 -10.09 -20.01
C GLY A 246 5.45 -9.70 -20.15
N GLU A 247 5.72 -8.78 -21.07
CA GLU A 247 7.07 -8.28 -21.37
C GLU A 247 7.56 -7.22 -20.39
N LEU A 248 6.65 -6.65 -19.58
CA LEU A 248 6.98 -5.59 -18.64
C LEU A 248 7.42 -6.16 -17.29
N GLU A 249 8.63 -5.80 -16.89
CA GLU A 249 9.14 -5.98 -15.55
C GLU A 249 8.84 -4.71 -14.73
N GLN A 250 8.21 -4.89 -13.57
CA GLN A 250 7.79 -3.80 -12.70
C GLN A 250 8.56 -3.83 -11.39
N ALA A 251 9.00 -2.66 -10.94
CA ALA A 251 9.67 -2.47 -9.66
C ALA A 251 8.99 -1.38 -8.85
N THR A 252 8.59 -1.71 -7.63
CA THR A 252 7.99 -0.78 -6.68
C THR A 252 8.98 -0.36 -5.60
N PHE A 253 8.95 0.92 -5.28
CA PHE A 253 9.72 1.58 -4.23
C PHE A 253 8.78 2.25 -3.23
N SER A 254 9.08 2.12 -1.95
CA SER A 254 8.42 2.88 -0.90
C SER A 254 9.26 4.09 -0.51
N TRP A 255 8.62 5.25 -0.50
CA TRP A 255 9.20 6.48 0.05
C TRP A 255 9.03 6.47 1.57
N HIS A 256 10.16 6.54 2.26
CA HIS A 256 10.24 6.69 3.70
C HIS A 256 10.64 8.10 4.15
N GLY A 257 10.07 8.53 5.28
CA GLY A 257 10.35 9.82 5.89
C GLY A 257 9.39 10.90 5.41
N ARG A 258 9.65 12.14 5.82
CA ARG A 258 8.89 13.31 5.37
C ARG A 258 9.72 14.09 4.36
N PRO A 259 9.11 14.59 3.28
CA PRO A 259 9.75 15.63 2.47
C PRO A 259 10.14 16.81 3.37
N ARG A 260 11.21 17.51 2.99
CA ARG A 260 11.64 18.72 3.72
C ARG A 260 10.62 19.85 3.59
N ASP A 261 10.08 20.00 2.38
CA ASP A 261 9.13 21.02 1.97
C ASP A 261 8.29 20.52 0.78
N ALA A 262 7.25 21.26 0.42
CA ALA A 262 6.34 20.91 -0.66
C ALA A 262 7.04 20.93 -2.03
N ASP A 263 7.89 21.92 -2.29
CA ASP A 263 8.61 22.08 -3.56
C ASP A 263 9.54 20.89 -3.84
N THR A 264 10.20 20.35 -2.82
CA THR A 264 11.04 19.16 -2.95
C THR A 264 10.19 17.93 -3.33
N ALA A 265 9.01 17.78 -2.73
CA ALA A 265 8.10 16.69 -3.07
C ALA A 265 7.54 16.83 -4.49
N GLU A 266 7.23 18.07 -4.89
CA GLU A 266 6.76 18.46 -6.22
C GLU A 266 7.79 18.13 -7.29
N ASN A 267 9.00 18.65 -7.15
CA ASN A 267 10.09 18.45 -8.10
C ASN A 267 10.45 16.96 -8.22
N PHE A 268 10.46 16.23 -7.11
CA PHE A 268 10.69 14.79 -7.13
C PHE A 268 9.57 14.02 -7.85
N TRP A 269 8.31 14.40 -7.64
CA TRP A 269 7.17 13.82 -8.37
C TRP A 269 7.27 14.09 -9.87
N GLN A 270 7.52 15.34 -10.29
CA GLN A 270 7.68 15.74 -11.69
C GLN A 270 8.86 15.00 -12.35
N GLY A 271 10.00 14.89 -11.66
CA GLY A 271 11.14 14.13 -12.13
C GLY A 271 10.80 12.63 -12.29
N THR A 272 10.05 12.06 -11.35
CA THR A 272 9.68 10.64 -11.36
C THR A 272 8.78 10.30 -12.56
N ILE A 273 7.76 11.12 -12.83
CA ILE A 273 6.85 10.90 -13.96
C ILE A 273 7.49 11.21 -15.33
N SER A 274 8.65 11.87 -15.34
CA SER A 274 9.44 12.19 -16.53
C SER A 274 10.52 11.16 -16.82
N LEU A 275 10.69 10.14 -15.96
CA LEU A 275 11.59 9.03 -16.24
C LEU A 275 11.14 8.29 -17.52
N PRO A 276 12.07 7.72 -18.30
CA PRO A 276 11.77 7.02 -19.55
C PRO A 276 11.20 5.61 -19.30
N ALA A 277 10.27 5.48 -18.35
CA ALA A 277 9.55 4.25 -18.07
C ALA A 277 8.32 4.14 -18.99
N ASP A 278 8.02 2.94 -19.47
CA ASP A 278 6.82 2.68 -20.26
C ASP A 278 5.56 3.01 -19.45
N PHE A 279 5.61 2.73 -18.16
CA PHE A 279 4.58 3.11 -17.19
C PHE A 279 5.21 3.52 -15.85
N CYS A 280 4.69 4.60 -15.28
CA CYS A 280 5.03 5.05 -13.94
C CYS A 280 3.74 5.31 -13.14
N ALA A 281 3.62 4.69 -11.97
CA ALA A 281 2.58 4.99 -10.99
C ALA A 281 3.17 5.64 -9.74
N PHE A 282 2.61 6.79 -9.36
CA PHE A 282 2.88 7.47 -8.11
C PHE A 282 1.63 7.38 -7.25
N SER A 283 1.71 6.65 -6.14
CA SER A 283 0.58 6.39 -5.24
C SER A 283 0.87 6.93 -3.85
N ILE A 284 0.02 7.83 -3.37
CA ILE A 284 0.04 8.33 -1.99
C ILE A 284 -1.21 7.83 -1.28
N ALA A 285 -1.05 7.20 -0.12
CA ALA A 285 -2.14 6.76 0.72
C ALA A 285 -2.07 7.40 2.10
N LEU A 286 -3.21 7.88 2.58
CA LEU A 286 -3.41 8.45 3.90
C LEU A 286 -4.27 7.53 4.75
N ARG A 287 -3.83 7.30 5.98
CA ARG A 287 -4.52 6.46 6.97
C ARG A 287 -4.55 7.16 8.32
N PRO A 288 -5.60 6.97 9.14
CA PRO A 288 -5.53 7.30 10.55
C PRO A 288 -4.37 6.53 11.20
N SER A 289 -3.56 7.21 12.00
CA SER A 289 -2.46 6.58 12.76
C SER A 289 -2.98 5.79 13.96
N SER A 290 -4.22 6.04 14.37
CA SER A 290 -4.84 5.54 15.59
C SER A 290 -6.35 5.67 15.46
N ASN A 291 -7.08 4.69 16.01
CA ASN A 291 -8.54 4.75 16.10
C ASN A 291 -9.00 5.46 17.38
N ARG A 292 -8.07 6.09 18.11
CA ARG A 292 -8.42 6.84 19.33
C ARG A 292 -9.15 8.12 18.97
N PRO A 293 -10.25 8.45 19.68
CA PRO A 293 -10.91 9.74 19.53
C PRO A 293 -9.93 10.90 19.74
N ASN A 294 -9.99 11.93 18.90
CA ASN A 294 -9.17 13.15 18.94
C ASN A 294 -7.67 12.99 18.59
N GLU A 295 -7.22 11.82 18.13
CA GLU A 295 -5.85 11.64 17.64
C GLU A 295 -5.76 11.89 16.13
N ASN A 296 -5.58 13.14 15.73
CA ASN A 296 -5.55 13.56 14.31
C ASN A 296 -4.21 13.26 13.59
N ARG A 297 -3.44 12.27 14.07
CA ARG A 297 -2.21 11.86 13.40
C ARG A 297 -2.57 10.98 12.21
N GLN A 298 -2.05 11.34 11.04
CA GLN A 298 -2.19 10.56 9.82
C GLN A 298 -0.85 9.89 9.50
N MET A 299 -0.94 8.63 9.07
CA MET A 299 0.15 7.93 8.42
C MET A 299 0.05 8.17 6.93
N VAL A 300 1.17 8.59 6.34
CA VAL A 300 1.31 8.74 4.89
C VAL A 300 2.19 7.60 4.40
N SER A 301 1.70 6.87 3.42
CA SER A 301 2.48 5.92 2.64
C SER A 301 2.61 6.45 1.23
N CYS A 302 3.79 6.34 0.63
CA CYS A 302 3.99 6.71 -0.76
C CYS A 302 4.75 5.58 -1.46
N LEU A 303 4.18 5.13 -2.58
CA LEU A 303 4.70 4.08 -3.43
C LEU A 303 4.93 4.63 -4.82
N ILE A 304 6.07 4.26 -5.41
CA ILE A 304 6.44 4.59 -6.78
C ILE A 304 6.66 3.26 -7.48
N ARG A 305 5.91 3.01 -8.54
CA ARG A 305 6.06 1.81 -9.36
C ARG A 305 6.45 2.22 -10.77
N LEU A 306 7.53 1.61 -11.24
CA LEU A 306 8.04 1.75 -12.59
C LEU A 306 7.82 0.44 -13.31
N ALA A 307 7.45 0.49 -14.58
CA ALA A 307 7.42 -0.64 -15.47
C ALA A 307 8.16 -0.30 -16.76
N ALA A 308 8.99 -1.23 -17.21
CA ALA A 308 9.70 -1.17 -18.46
C ALA A 308 10.04 -2.58 -18.93
N GLU A 309 10.57 -2.72 -20.15
CA GLU A 309 11.23 -3.96 -20.58
C GLU A 309 12.33 -4.39 -19.59
N ALA A 310 12.53 -5.70 -19.45
CA ALA A 310 13.43 -6.31 -18.47
C ALA A 310 14.89 -5.82 -18.57
N ASP A 311 15.35 -5.50 -19.79
CA ASP A 311 16.71 -5.02 -20.02
C ASP A 311 16.90 -3.56 -19.54
N SER A 312 15.83 -2.76 -19.52
CA SER A 312 15.86 -1.32 -19.22
C SER A 312 15.47 -0.99 -17.76
N ILE A 313 14.65 -1.83 -17.12
CA ILE A 313 14.08 -1.53 -15.79
C ILE A 313 15.13 -1.25 -14.71
N ASN A 314 16.29 -1.93 -14.77
CA ASN A 314 17.35 -1.75 -13.77
C ASN A 314 18.05 -0.40 -13.89
N GLU A 315 18.23 0.10 -15.12
CA GLU A 315 18.77 1.43 -15.38
C GLU A 315 17.80 2.51 -14.89
N ILE A 316 16.53 2.41 -15.25
CA ILE A 316 15.49 3.35 -14.82
C ILE A 316 15.34 3.35 -13.28
N CYS A 317 15.46 2.18 -12.64
CA CYS A 317 15.50 2.08 -11.18
C CYS A 317 16.72 2.80 -10.56
N ALA A 318 17.86 2.78 -11.24
CA ALA A 318 19.06 3.49 -10.82
C ALA A 318 18.85 5.01 -10.97
N ASP A 319 18.21 5.46 -12.05
CA ASP A 319 17.85 6.86 -12.28
C ASP A 319 16.87 7.37 -11.23
N LEU A 320 15.82 6.62 -10.91
CA LEU A 320 14.91 6.95 -9.80
C LEU A 320 15.68 7.07 -8.47
N THR A 321 16.64 6.18 -8.24
CA THR A 321 17.47 6.23 -7.02
C THR A 321 18.41 7.44 -7.00
N ALA A 322 18.93 7.85 -8.16
CA ALA A 322 19.75 9.05 -8.30
C ALA A 322 18.91 10.32 -8.07
N LEU A 323 17.75 10.40 -8.72
CA LEU A 323 16.77 11.48 -8.54
C LEU A 323 16.34 11.60 -7.07
N ALA A 324 16.09 10.49 -6.40
CA ALA A 324 15.77 10.49 -4.98
C ALA A 324 16.91 11.05 -4.11
N LYS A 325 18.17 10.75 -4.45
CA LYS A 325 19.33 11.30 -3.72
C LYS A 325 19.45 12.81 -3.92
N GLU A 326 19.24 13.29 -5.14
CA GLU A 326 19.24 14.71 -5.50
C GLU A 326 18.21 15.49 -4.66
N HIS A 327 16.99 14.97 -4.57
CA HIS A 327 15.91 15.57 -3.77
C HIS A 327 15.91 15.16 -2.30
N HIS A 328 16.96 14.50 -1.80
CA HIS A 328 17.07 14.00 -0.43
C HIS A 328 15.89 13.11 0.05
N VAL A 329 15.24 12.43 -0.89
CA VAL A 329 14.17 11.46 -0.66
C VAL A 329 14.78 10.10 -0.33
N ARG A 330 14.24 9.43 0.69
CA ARG A 330 14.67 8.07 1.05
C ARG A 330 13.73 7.06 0.42
N LEU A 331 14.20 6.41 -0.64
CA LEU A 331 13.50 5.28 -1.25
C LEU A 331 14.02 3.95 -0.71
N ARG A 332 13.12 2.96 -0.69
CA ARG A 332 13.47 1.56 -0.47
C ARG A 332 12.73 0.70 -1.47
N ARG A 333 13.46 -0.11 -2.24
CA ARG A 333 12.84 -1.10 -3.14
C ARG A 333 12.06 -2.13 -2.32
N CYS A 334 10.89 -2.51 -2.81
CA CYS A 334 9.97 -3.43 -2.16
C CYS A 334 10.37 -4.91 -2.34
N ASP A 335 11.66 -5.19 -2.15
CA ASP A 335 12.24 -6.51 -2.39
C ASP A 335 11.55 -7.60 -1.55
N GLY A 336 11.17 -8.69 -2.23
CA GLY A 336 10.45 -9.86 -1.71
C GLY A 336 8.95 -9.64 -1.49
N VAL A 337 8.43 -8.46 -1.84
CA VAL A 337 7.01 -8.07 -1.68
C VAL A 337 6.54 -7.18 -2.84
N GLN A 338 7.06 -7.40 -4.05
CA GLN A 338 6.77 -6.60 -5.23
C GLN A 338 5.32 -6.76 -5.69
N GLY A 339 4.75 -7.97 -5.67
CA GLY A 339 3.35 -8.18 -6.02
C GLY A 339 2.38 -7.42 -5.10
N PRO A 340 2.49 -7.58 -3.76
CA PRO A 340 1.73 -6.76 -2.82
C PRO A 340 1.96 -5.26 -2.97
N ALA A 341 3.19 -4.83 -3.27
CA ALA A 341 3.51 -3.42 -3.47
C ALA A 341 2.87 -2.86 -4.75
N ALA A 342 2.88 -3.65 -5.83
CA ALA A 342 2.23 -3.31 -7.08
C ALA A 342 0.73 -3.12 -6.86
N TYR A 343 0.07 -4.07 -6.21
CA TYR A 343 -1.36 -3.97 -5.88
C TYR A 343 -1.66 -2.78 -4.95
N ALA A 344 -0.85 -2.54 -3.92
CA ALA A 344 -1.01 -1.40 -3.02
C ALA A 344 -0.75 -0.04 -3.70
N SER A 345 0.08 -0.01 -4.74
CA SER A 345 0.30 1.17 -5.58
C SER A 345 -0.75 1.33 -6.69
N ALA A 346 -1.59 0.31 -6.89
CA ALA A 346 -2.69 0.37 -7.83
C ALA A 346 -3.91 1.08 -7.22
N VAL A 347 -4.96 1.28 -8.02
CA VAL A 347 -6.23 1.89 -7.59
C VAL A 347 -7.06 0.95 -6.68
N SER A 348 -6.53 0.64 -5.50
CA SER A 348 -7.06 -0.35 -4.54
C SER A 348 -7.31 0.19 -3.12
N GLY A 349 -6.89 1.43 -2.85
CA GLY A 349 -6.99 2.10 -1.56
C GLY A 349 -5.73 2.03 -0.69
N GLY A 350 -4.60 1.55 -1.23
CA GLY A 350 -3.28 1.84 -0.67
C GLY A 350 -2.92 1.14 0.65
N LEU A 351 -3.37 -0.10 0.85
CA LEU A 351 -2.93 -0.91 1.99
C LEU A 351 -1.46 -1.35 1.81
N TRP A 352 -0.53 -0.53 2.30
CA TRP A 352 0.91 -0.81 2.34
C TRP A 352 1.47 -0.83 3.76
#